data_AF-A0A6C0E7S9-F1
#
_entry.id   AF-A0A6C0E7S9-F1
#
_cell.length_a   1.000
_cell.length_b   1.000
_cell.length_c   1.000
_cell.angle_alpha   90.00
_cell.angle_beta   90.00
_cell.angle_gamma   90.00
#
_symmetry.space_group_name_H-M   'P 1'
#
loop_
_entity.id
_entity.type
_entity.pdbx_description
1 polymer ?
#
loop_
_entity_poly.entity_id
_entity_poly.type
_entity_poly.pdbx_seq_one_letter_code
_entity_poly.pdbx_strand_id
1 'polypeptide(L)'
;MIQVEGNVNFYEELKKQLNDCNNEIVSIVSGDVENTSPNTKTVNIQEEDDDIEKCLITNEKLKEGYVTLLCNHSFNYIPLFNDLFNHKKMLHLETQILKANEIRCPYCRNKQSVLLPYYECMGVPKITGINYFKRVGTFVGNCEYERLKKNIASKEWYSSVKKQFFDEFGPNTICSNIVSVLKEDDKCYCNDHKKKAKSLYYKIKKYEEKNKLQKQKQNSSSQLSSENIIIDMNLCNVILLSGKNKGLQCSQKPYCNEKCKRHYNLQIKSDLLKITEEEGVDKSVEVEVEVEVDVTENIDNNSNIQKNNSDGNKYKKNPSKFMQNYINYTTKTPQNLCKIT
;
A
#
# COMPACT_ATOMS: atom_id res chain seq x y z
N MET A 1 -49.76 44.79 17.15
CA MET A 1 -48.66 45.65 17.63
C MET A 1 -48.07 44.97 18.85
N ILE A 2 -46.78 44.69 18.89
CA ILE A 2 -46.11 44.14 20.08
C ILE A 2 -45.53 45.35 20.83
N GLN A 3 -46.07 45.64 22.01
CA GLN A 3 -45.48 46.62 22.92
C GLN A 3 -44.35 45.90 23.67
N VAL A 4 -43.11 46.32 23.40
CA VAL A 4 -41.94 45.84 24.17
C VAL A 4 -41.78 46.79 25.35
N GLU A 5 -42.47 46.49 26.44
CA GLU A 5 -42.23 47.16 27.72
C GLU A 5 -40.94 46.62 28.33
N GLY A 6 -39.95 47.50 28.54
CA GLY A 6 -38.66 47.12 29.09
C GLY A 6 -37.53 48.01 28.58
N ASN A 7 -37.38 49.19 29.16
CA ASN A 7 -36.27 50.10 28.87
C ASN A 7 -34.98 49.64 29.59
N VAL A 8 -34.64 48.36 29.45
CA VAL A 8 -33.49 47.72 30.11
C VAL A 8 -32.24 48.00 29.30
N ASN A 9 -31.34 48.80 29.86
CA ASN A 9 -30.03 49.05 29.25
C ASN A 9 -29.15 47.80 29.41
N PHE A 10 -29.20 46.92 28.41
CA PHE A 10 -28.45 45.65 28.36
C PHE A 10 -26.95 45.80 28.69
N TYR A 11 -26.35 46.95 28.39
CA TYR A 11 -24.94 47.24 28.70
C TYR A 11 -24.68 47.55 30.19
N GLU A 12 -25.67 48.02 30.94
CA GLU A 12 -25.56 48.20 32.39
C GLU A 12 -25.70 46.86 33.12
N GLU A 13 -26.62 46.00 32.68
CA GLU A 13 -26.79 44.62 33.19
C GLU A 13 -25.48 43.82 33.06
N LEU A 14 -24.83 43.89 31.89
CA LEU A 14 -23.53 43.24 31.65
C LEU A 14 -22.39 43.80 32.51
N LYS A 15 -22.34 45.13 32.72
CA LYS A 15 -21.32 45.75 33.59
C LYS A 15 -21.49 45.33 35.05
N LYS A 16 -22.74 45.17 35.49
CA LYS A 16 -23.06 44.73 36.85
C LYS A 16 -22.52 43.31 37.10
N GLN A 17 -22.80 42.38 36.19
CA GLN A 17 -22.28 41.00 36.26
C GLN A 17 -20.75 40.92 36.31
N LEU A 18 -20.04 41.79 35.56
CA LEU A 18 -18.57 41.83 35.60
C LEU A 18 -18.01 42.33 36.95
N ASN A 19 -18.68 43.29 37.59
CA ASN A 19 -18.27 43.79 38.90
C ASN A 19 -18.53 42.77 40.02
N ASP A 20 -19.65 42.05 39.96
CA ASP A 20 -20.00 41.03 40.94
C ASP A 20 -18.97 39.87 40.93
N CYS A 21 -18.53 39.43 39.75
CA CYS A 21 -17.47 38.41 39.59
C CYS A 21 -16.11 38.81 40.18
N ASN A 22 -15.75 40.10 40.13
CA ASN A 22 -14.47 40.56 40.69
C ASN A 22 -14.47 40.54 42.23
N ASN A 23 -15.63 40.73 42.87
CA ASN A 23 -15.74 40.77 44.33
C ASN A 23 -15.63 39.36 44.97
N GLU A 24 -16.11 38.30 44.31
CA GLU A 24 -15.92 36.93 44.81
C GLU A 24 -14.43 36.53 44.82
N ILE A 25 -13.65 36.92 43.81
CA ILE A 25 -12.21 36.60 43.72
C ILE A 25 -11.43 37.23 44.89
N VAL A 26 -11.78 38.44 45.32
CA VAL A 26 -11.14 39.12 46.47
C VAL A 26 -11.42 38.40 47.80
N SER A 27 -12.58 37.75 47.92
CA SER A 27 -12.96 37.04 49.15
C SER A 27 -12.16 35.75 49.40
N ILE A 28 -11.65 35.10 48.34
CA ILE A 28 -10.94 33.82 48.41
C ILE A 28 -9.45 34.00 48.80
N VAL A 29 -8.88 35.20 48.63
CA VAL A 29 -7.45 35.46 48.91
C VAL A 29 -7.22 35.98 50.35
N SER A 30 -8.28 36.21 51.12
CA SER A 30 -8.20 36.72 52.50
C SER A 30 -8.10 35.60 53.55
N GLY A 31 -7.14 34.70 53.36
CA GLY A 31 -6.84 33.57 54.27
C GLY A 31 -5.36 33.51 54.65
N ASP A 32 -5.03 34.13 55.78
CA ASP A 32 -3.86 33.89 56.63
C ASP A 32 -2.49 33.66 55.96
N VAL A 33 -1.91 34.74 55.42
CA VAL A 33 -0.45 34.89 55.32
C VAL A 33 -0.04 36.24 55.91
N GLU A 34 0.40 36.22 57.17
CA GLU A 34 0.98 37.41 57.81
C GLU A 34 2.38 37.71 57.27
N ASN A 35 2.72 39.01 57.29
CA ASN A 35 4.09 39.53 57.31
C ASN A 35 5.00 39.32 56.07
N THR A 36 4.82 40.17 55.05
CA THR A 36 5.94 41.00 54.58
C THR A 36 5.47 42.34 53.98
N SER A 37 6.24 43.39 54.24
CA SER A 37 5.82 44.81 54.11
C SER A 37 5.56 45.28 52.67
N PRO A 38 4.57 46.15 52.42
CA PRO A 38 4.28 46.65 51.08
C PRO A 38 5.29 47.72 50.65
N ASN A 39 5.97 47.47 49.52
CA ASN A 39 6.65 48.53 48.78
C ASN A 39 6.22 48.47 47.31
N THR A 40 4.92 48.61 47.09
CA THR A 40 4.31 48.84 45.78
C THR A 40 4.74 50.20 45.25
N LYS A 41 5.97 50.26 44.73
CA LYS A 41 6.35 51.26 43.74
C LYS A 41 5.35 51.16 42.60
N THR A 42 4.49 52.17 42.49
CA THR A 42 3.74 52.47 41.28
C THR A 42 4.74 52.78 40.17
N VAL A 43 5.19 51.73 39.49
CA VAL A 43 6.01 51.87 38.28
C VAL A 43 5.12 52.48 37.23
N ASN A 44 5.27 53.79 37.04
CA ASN A 44 4.64 54.54 35.97
C ASN A 44 5.34 54.13 34.65
N ILE A 45 4.96 52.98 34.11
CA ILE A 45 5.47 52.49 32.83
C ILE A 45 4.90 53.42 31.76
N GLN A 46 5.76 54.25 31.19
CA GLN A 46 5.41 55.05 30.02
C GLN A 46 5.08 54.10 28.88
N GLU A 47 3.96 54.36 28.21
CA GLU A 47 3.50 53.60 27.05
C GLU A 47 4.39 53.93 25.85
N GLU A 48 5.57 53.30 25.80
CA GLU A 48 6.28 53.10 24.55
C GLU A 48 5.46 52.08 23.74
N ASP A 49 4.58 52.61 22.90
CA ASP A 49 3.79 51.90 21.87
C ASP A 49 4.72 51.35 20.77
N ASP A 50 5.68 50.51 21.17
CA ASP A 50 6.32 49.57 20.26
C ASP A 50 5.25 48.64 19.68
N ASP A 51 5.34 48.37 18.37
CA ASP A 51 4.50 47.42 17.61
C ASP A 51 4.74 45.96 18.07
N ILE A 52 4.42 45.67 19.33
CA ILE A 52 4.55 44.34 19.91
C ILE A 52 3.59 43.42 19.17
N GLU A 53 4.13 42.46 18.43
CA GLU A 53 3.37 41.47 17.68
C GLU A 53 2.38 40.76 18.63
N LYS A 54 1.07 40.97 18.41
CA LYS A 54 -0.04 40.41 19.20
C LYS A 54 -0.71 39.26 18.46
N CYS A 55 -1.17 38.26 19.22
CA CYS A 55 -1.94 37.13 18.74
C CYS A 55 -3.35 37.56 18.34
N LEU A 56 -3.72 37.43 17.06
CA LEU A 56 -5.03 37.87 16.54
C LEU A 56 -6.25 37.02 16.97
N ILE A 57 -6.08 36.08 17.91
CA ILE A 57 -7.17 35.32 18.56
C ILE A 57 -7.35 35.76 20.02
N THR A 58 -6.25 35.96 20.75
CA THR A 58 -6.27 36.22 22.20
C THR A 58 -5.92 37.66 22.56
N ASN A 59 -5.44 38.47 21.61
CA ASN A 59 -4.85 39.80 21.77
C ASN A 59 -3.66 39.89 22.75
N GLU A 60 -3.19 38.74 23.27
CA GLU A 60 -1.95 38.62 24.04
C GLU A 60 -0.72 38.86 23.17
N LYS A 61 0.43 39.18 23.79
CA LYS A 61 1.74 39.15 23.11
C LYS A 61 2.00 37.76 22.48
N LEU A 62 2.67 37.71 21.33
CA LEU A 62 3.09 36.44 20.74
C LEU A 62 4.11 35.74 21.64
N LYS A 63 3.83 34.47 21.95
CA LYS A 63 4.65 33.57 22.77
C LYS A 63 5.67 32.84 21.88
N GLU A 64 6.72 32.30 22.47
CA GLU A 64 7.67 31.45 21.74
C GLU A 64 6.94 30.27 21.06
N GLY A 65 7.34 29.94 19.83
CA GLY A 65 6.65 28.94 19.02
C GLY A 65 5.33 29.41 18.39
N TYR A 66 5.08 30.73 18.29
CA TYR A 66 4.01 31.28 17.46
C TYR A 66 4.10 30.81 16.00
N VAL A 67 2.97 30.88 15.29
CA VAL A 67 2.85 30.45 13.89
C VAL A 67 2.27 31.57 13.04
N THR A 68 3.00 31.94 12.00
CA THR A 68 2.51 32.81 10.91
C THR A 68 1.98 31.95 9.77
N LEU A 69 0.74 32.20 9.35
CA LEU A 69 0.10 31.49 8.24
C LEU A 69 0.48 32.10 6.88
N LEU A 70 0.19 31.42 5.77
CA LEU A 70 0.48 31.92 4.40
C LEU A 70 -0.25 33.22 4.02
N CYS A 71 -1.20 33.66 4.86
CA CYS A 71 -1.89 34.95 4.76
C CYS A 71 -1.28 36.02 5.68
N ASN A 72 -0.06 35.82 6.17
CA ASN A 72 0.72 36.71 7.04
C ASN A 72 0.12 37.02 8.41
N HIS A 73 -0.96 36.34 8.81
CA HIS A 73 -1.52 36.46 10.16
C HIS A 73 -0.77 35.54 11.13
N SER A 74 -0.33 36.10 12.26
CA SER A 74 0.42 35.43 13.32
C SER A 74 -0.45 35.11 14.53
N PHE A 75 -0.26 33.92 15.11
CA PHE A 75 -1.05 33.43 16.24
C PHE A 75 -0.20 32.63 17.22
N ASN A 76 -0.59 32.67 18.50
CA ASN A 76 -0.11 31.69 19.49
C ASN A 76 -0.60 30.28 19.12
N TYR A 77 0.29 29.30 19.23
CA TYR A 77 0.07 27.95 18.72
C TYR A 77 -1.18 27.26 19.31
N ILE A 78 -1.35 27.31 20.64
CA ILE A 78 -2.44 26.62 21.34
C ILE A 78 -3.82 27.20 20.97
N PRO A 79 -4.06 28.54 21.00
CA PRO A 79 -5.30 29.12 20.49
C PRO A 79 -5.62 28.75 19.04
N LEU A 80 -4.63 28.81 18.15
CA LEU A 80 -4.80 28.46 16.73
C LEU A 80 -5.14 26.98 16.54
N PHE A 81 -4.48 26.08 17.28
CA PHE A 81 -4.75 24.65 17.26
C PHE A 81 -6.19 24.33 17.72
N ASN A 82 -6.65 24.99 18.79
CA ASN A 82 -8.00 24.79 19.34
C ASN A 82 -9.09 25.30 18.39
N ASP A 83 -8.91 26.46 17.74
CA ASP A 83 -9.83 26.96 16.72
C ASP A 83 -9.97 25.99 15.54
N LEU A 84 -8.83 25.54 14.99
CA LEU A 84 -8.80 24.56 13.90
C LEU A 84 -9.40 23.22 14.29
N PHE A 85 -9.22 22.78 15.55
CA PHE A 85 -9.83 21.56 16.07
C PHE A 85 -11.35 21.66 16.14
N ASN A 86 -11.87 22.75 16.70
CA ASN A 86 -13.30 23.00 16.75
C ASN A 86 -13.92 23.12 15.36
N HIS A 87 -13.26 23.82 14.43
CA HIS A 87 -13.67 23.91 13.03
C HIS A 87 -13.75 22.52 12.35
N LYS A 88 -12.80 21.62 12.62
CA LYS A 88 -12.81 20.26 12.02
C LYS A 88 -13.74 19.27 12.72
N LYS A 89 -14.19 19.55 13.94
CA LYS A 89 -15.13 18.70 14.70
C LYS A 89 -16.60 18.84 14.26
N MET A 90 -16.85 19.51 13.13
CA MET A 90 -18.17 19.89 12.58
C MET A 90 -18.99 20.83 13.48
N LEU A 91 -18.76 22.13 13.28
CA LEU A 91 -19.73 23.16 13.65
C LEU A 91 -20.74 23.31 12.50
N HIS A 92 -22.03 23.07 12.78
CA HIS A 92 -23.12 23.17 11.80
C HIS A 92 -23.29 24.55 11.13
N LEU A 93 -22.64 25.58 11.70
CA LEU A 93 -22.70 26.97 11.23
C LEU A 93 -21.65 27.30 10.15
N GLU A 94 -20.65 26.43 9.94
CA GLU A 94 -19.59 26.68 8.96
C GLU A 94 -20.00 26.15 7.57
N THR A 95 -20.25 27.07 6.63
CA THR A 95 -20.63 26.73 5.25
C THR A 95 -19.47 26.15 4.42
N GLN A 96 -18.23 26.34 4.87
CA GLN A 96 -17.03 25.99 4.12
C GLN A 96 -16.36 24.71 4.63
N ILE A 97 -16.66 23.59 3.96
CA ILE A 97 -15.94 22.33 4.17
C ILE A 97 -14.45 22.51 3.79
N LEU A 98 -13.56 22.00 4.65
CA LEU A 98 -12.12 21.92 4.43
C LEU A 98 -11.71 20.47 4.13
N LYS A 99 -10.73 20.26 3.24
CA LYS A 99 -10.14 18.93 3.06
C LYS A 99 -9.30 18.53 4.29
N ALA A 100 -8.95 17.24 4.37
CA ALA A 100 -8.10 16.72 5.44
C ALA A 100 -6.76 17.47 5.54
N ASN A 101 -6.14 17.83 4.41
CA ASN A 101 -4.86 18.55 4.33
C ASN A 101 -4.99 20.09 4.29
N GLU A 102 -6.20 20.64 4.46
CA GLU A 102 -6.43 22.09 4.41
C GLU A 102 -6.79 22.65 5.79
N ILE A 103 -6.27 23.81 6.13
CA ILE A 103 -6.67 24.59 7.31
C ILE A 103 -7.14 25.98 6.90
N ARG A 104 -7.96 26.62 7.74
CA ARG A 104 -8.50 27.97 7.52
C ARG A 104 -7.85 28.95 8.50
N CYS A 105 -7.45 30.13 8.04
CA CYS A 105 -7.07 31.21 8.96
C CYS A 105 -8.28 31.63 9.81
N PRO A 106 -8.18 31.70 11.15
CA PRO A 106 -9.30 32.11 12.00
C PRO A 106 -9.75 33.55 11.70
N TYR A 107 -8.78 34.45 11.52
CA TYR A 107 -8.98 35.87 11.27
C TYR A 107 -9.55 36.16 9.86
N CYS A 108 -8.74 35.98 8.80
CA CYS A 108 -9.12 36.37 7.43
C CYS A 108 -9.87 35.29 6.64
N ARG A 109 -10.17 34.14 7.25
CA ARG A 109 -10.84 32.97 6.62
C ARG A 109 -10.18 32.37 5.37
N ASN A 110 -8.96 32.79 5.01
CA ASN A 110 -8.25 32.22 3.87
C ASN A 110 -7.94 30.73 4.09
N LYS A 111 -8.13 29.91 3.05
CA LYS A 111 -7.81 28.47 3.06
C LYS A 111 -6.38 28.25 2.59
N GLN A 112 -5.65 27.38 3.29
CA GLN A 112 -4.29 26.97 2.91
C GLN A 112 -4.15 25.45 2.99
N SER A 113 -3.39 24.88 2.06
CA SER A 113 -3.19 23.44 1.87
C SER A 113 -2.03 22.85 2.70
N VAL A 114 -1.57 23.59 3.71
CA VAL A 114 -0.42 23.26 4.54
C VAL A 114 -0.86 23.24 6.01
N LEU A 115 -0.58 22.14 6.70
CA LEU A 115 -0.97 21.91 8.08
C LEU A 115 -0.04 22.65 9.07
N LEU A 116 -0.48 22.78 10.32
CA LEU A 116 0.41 23.25 11.38
C LEU A 116 1.61 22.29 11.55
N PRO A 117 2.80 22.82 11.87
CA PRO A 117 3.91 21.99 12.35
C PRO A 117 3.51 21.30 13.67
N TYR A 118 4.13 20.17 13.96
CA TYR A 118 3.95 19.47 15.23
C TYR A 118 5.13 19.71 16.16
N TYR A 119 4.85 20.07 17.41
CA TYR A 119 5.84 20.30 18.46
C TYR A 119 5.52 19.45 19.69
N GLU A 120 6.45 18.58 20.10
CA GLU A 120 6.25 17.67 21.25
C GLU A 120 6.24 18.44 22.58
N CYS A 121 7.06 19.48 22.69
CA CYS A 121 7.10 20.39 23.84
C CYS A 121 5.82 21.20 24.09
N MET A 122 4.93 21.32 23.10
CA MET A 122 3.65 22.04 23.25
C MET A 122 2.56 21.20 23.95
N GLY A 123 2.82 19.92 24.28
CA GLY A 123 1.87 19.05 24.99
C GLY A 123 0.60 18.68 24.21
N VAL A 124 0.46 19.10 22.95
CA VAL A 124 -0.72 18.80 22.13
C VAL A 124 -0.66 17.39 21.50
N PRO A 125 -1.81 16.71 21.33
CA PRO A 125 -1.86 15.43 20.62
C PRO A 125 -1.65 15.59 19.11
N LYS A 126 -1.17 14.53 18.45
CA LYS A 126 -1.07 14.43 16.97
C LYS A 126 -2.47 14.20 16.38
N ILE A 127 -3.10 15.26 15.87
CA ILE A 127 -4.43 15.20 15.25
C ILE A 127 -4.33 15.25 13.73
N THR A 128 -4.92 14.23 13.08
CA THR A 128 -4.89 14.08 11.63
C THR A 128 -5.62 15.23 10.95
N GLY A 129 -4.90 15.98 10.13
CA GLY A 129 -5.42 17.10 9.37
C GLY A 129 -5.39 18.45 10.09
N ILE A 130 -4.71 18.56 11.23
CA ILE A 130 -4.47 19.84 11.92
C ILE A 130 -2.97 20.10 12.06
N ASN A 131 -2.29 19.30 12.90
CA ASN A 131 -0.85 19.35 13.13
C ASN A 131 -0.12 18.08 12.65
N TYR A 132 -0.87 17.06 12.22
CA TYR A 132 -0.31 15.81 11.73
C TYR A 132 -0.95 15.40 10.40
N PHE A 133 -0.13 15.07 9.39
CA PHE A 133 -0.64 14.42 8.19
C PHE A 133 -0.45 12.91 8.30
N LYS A 134 -1.51 12.19 8.69
CA LYS A 134 -1.52 10.72 8.59
C LYS A 134 -1.48 10.35 7.11
N ARG A 135 -0.28 10.07 6.58
CA ARG A 135 -0.12 9.38 5.30
C ARG A 135 -0.86 8.05 5.41
N VAL A 136 -2.02 7.96 4.75
CA VAL A 136 -2.79 6.72 4.69
C VAL A 136 -2.02 5.78 3.76
N GLY A 137 -1.11 5.01 4.36
CA GLY A 137 -0.13 4.16 3.68
C GLY A 137 0.95 4.95 2.93
N THR A 138 2.16 4.38 2.86
CA THR A 138 3.09 4.70 1.77
C THR A 138 2.49 4.20 0.47
N PHE A 139 2.25 5.11 -0.48
CA PHE A 139 1.79 4.74 -1.82
C PHE A 139 2.92 3.99 -2.54
N VAL A 140 2.70 2.71 -2.88
CA VAL A 140 3.69 1.90 -3.59
C VAL A 140 3.39 1.95 -5.09
N GLY A 141 3.92 2.97 -5.80
CA GLY A 141 3.90 3.07 -7.28
C GLY A 141 3.75 4.48 -7.89
N ASN A 142 4.30 4.74 -9.09
CA ASN A 142 4.66 6.04 -9.72
C ASN A 142 4.08 6.43 -11.13
N CYS A 143 3.38 5.57 -11.89
CA CYS A 143 2.88 5.77 -13.29
C CYS A 143 1.66 6.76 -13.55
N GLU A 144 0.93 6.61 -14.67
CA GLU A 144 0.31 7.74 -15.41
C GLU A 144 -1.09 7.48 -16.07
N TYR A 145 -1.94 6.60 -15.52
CA TYR A 145 -3.19 6.15 -16.18
C TYR A 145 -4.14 7.28 -16.64
N GLU A 146 -4.38 8.31 -15.81
CA GLU A 146 -5.24 9.46 -16.17
C GLU A 146 -4.59 10.40 -17.20
N ARG A 147 -3.26 10.39 -17.34
CA ARG A 147 -2.53 11.18 -18.35
C ARG A 147 -2.64 10.55 -19.73
N LEU A 148 -2.58 9.21 -19.81
CA LEU A 148 -2.74 8.45 -21.05
C LEU A 148 -4.19 8.48 -21.56
N LYS A 149 -5.17 8.49 -20.66
CA LYS A 149 -6.61 8.52 -20.98
C LYS A 149 -7.04 9.69 -21.88
N LYS A 150 -6.36 10.84 -21.77
CA LYS A 150 -6.63 12.06 -22.58
C LYS A 150 -6.03 12.03 -23.99
N ASN A 151 -5.12 11.09 -24.28
CA ASN A 151 -4.47 10.95 -25.59
C ASN A 151 -4.95 9.72 -26.38
N ILE A 152 -5.92 8.94 -25.87
CA ILE A 152 -6.46 7.76 -26.55
C ILE A 152 -7.53 8.21 -27.54
N ALA A 153 -7.17 8.27 -28.83
CA ALA A 153 -8.05 8.72 -29.91
C ALA A 153 -9.04 7.64 -30.41
N SER A 154 -8.82 6.34 -30.11
CA SER A 154 -9.76 5.27 -30.51
C SER A 154 -9.77 4.07 -29.54
N LYS A 155 -10.89 3.33 -29.54
CA LYS A 155 -11.07 2.08 -28.76
C LYS A 155 -10.18 0.92 -29.24
N GLU A 156 -9.75 0.94 -30.49
CA GLU A 156 -8.96 -0.14 -31.10
C GLU A 156 -7.48 -0.04 -30.71
N TRP A 157 -6.90 1.17 -30.76
CA TRP A 157 -5.55 1.43 -30.26
C TRP A 157 -5.42 1.01 -28.78
N TYR A 158 -6.44 1.30 -27.99
CA TYR A 158 -6.52 0.93 -26.58
C TYR A 158 -6.40 -0.59 -26.32
N SER A 159 -6.92 -1.44 -27.22
CA SER A 159 -6.88 -2.90 -27.03
C SER A 159 -5.50 -3.50 -27.33
N SER A 160 -4.83 -3.02 -28.38
CA SER A 160 -3.48 -3.47 -28.76
C SER A 160 -2.42 -2.95 -27.79
N VAL A 161 -2.45 -1.66 -27.46
CA VAL A 161 -1.45 -1.02 -26.58
C VAL A 161 -1.56 -1.52 -25.14
N LYS A 162 -2.78 -1.80 -24.64
CA LYS A 162 -3.00 -2.39 -23.31
C LYS A 162 -2.38 -3.78 -23.14
N LYS A 163 -2.02 -4.48 -24.22
CA LYS A 163 -1.30 -5.75 -24.15
C LYS A 163 0.22 -5.53 -24.02
N GLN A 164 0.81 -4.65 -24.84
CA GLN A 164 2.24 -4.32 -24.75
C GLN A 164 2.62 -3.51 -23.49
N PHE A 165 1.83 -2.51 -23.11
CA PHE A 165 2.16 -1.65 -21.95
C PHE A 165 2.12 -2.38 -20.60
N PHE A 166 1.46 -3.54 -20.50
CA PHE A 166 1.43 -4.32 -19.26
C PHE A 166 2.67 -5.19 -19.05
N ASP A 167 3.44 -5.44 -20.11
CA ASP A 167 4.64 -6.28 -20.06
C ASP A 167 5.93 -5.45 -19.94
N GLU A 168 5.96 -4.21 -20.48
CA GLU A 168 7.14 -3.32 -20.39
C GLU A 168 7.17 -2.39 -19.15
N PHE A 169 6.02 -1.93 -18.65
CA PHE A 169 5.97 -1.03 -17.49
C PHE A 169 5.63 -1.79 -16.20
N GLY A 170 6.66 -2.05 -15.40
CA GLY A 170 6.57 -2.76 -14.13
C GLY A 170 5.63 -2.11 -13.08
N PRO A 171 5.39 -2.79 -11.94
CA PRO A 171 4.29 -2.52 -11.00
C PRO A 171 4.32 -1.16 -10.27
N ASN A 172 5.29 -0.29 -10.56
CA ASN A 172 5.46 0.98 -9.90
C ASN A 172 4.48 2.03 -10.47
N THR A 173 3.17 1.90 -10.14
CA THR A 173 2.02 2.58 -10.79
C THR A 173 1.07 3.46 -9.92
N ILE A 174 1.36 4.77 -9.81
CA ILE A 174 0.49 5.91 -10.19
C ILE A 174 -0.89 5.56 -10.71
N CYS A 175 -1.88 5.69 -9.83
CA CYS A 175 -3.28 5.80 -10.15
C CYS A 175 -3.89 6.95 -9.33
N SER A 176 -4.38 8.00 -10.00
CA SER A 176 -4.86 9.26 -9.40
C SER A 176 -6.18 9.15 -8.60
N ASN A 177 -6.75 7.94 -8.49
CA ASN A 177 -8.07 7.71 -7.91
C ASN A 177 -8.01 7.21 -6.47
N ILE A 178 -9.08 7.50 -5.73
CA ILE A 178 -9.29 7.24 -4.30
C ILE A 178 -8.64 5.93 -3.85
N VAL A 179 -7.73 6.08 -2.89
CA VAL A 179 -6.93 5.02 -2.31
C VAL A 179 -7.73 4.32 -1.24
N SER A 180 -7.73 2.99 -1.24
CA SER A 180 -8.22 2.22 -0.10
C SER A 180 -7.22 1.14 0.29
N VAL A 181 -7.04 0.97 1.60
CA VAL A 181 -6.15 -0.03 2.20
C VAL A 181 -6.67 -1.43 1.86
N LEU A 182 -5.75 -2.34 1.55
CA LEU A 182 -6.00 -3.77 1.53
C LEU A 182 -5.58 -4.31 2.91
N LYS A 183 -6.49 -5.01 3.61
CA LYS A 183 -6.25 -5.43 5.01
C LYS A 183 -5.20 -6.53 5.12
N GLU A 184 -4.94 -7.20 4.00
CA GLU A 184 -4.12 -8.40 3.91
C GLU A 184 -2.61 -8.11 3.81
N ASP A 185 -2.20 -6.89 3.47
CA ASP A 185 -0.79 -6.49 3.34
C ASP A 185 -0.49 -5.05 3.82
N ASP A 186 -1.47 -4.37 4.42
CA ASP A 186 -1.45 -2.97 4.85
C ASP A 186 -1.03 -1.95 3.76
N LYS A 187 -1.06 -2.35 2.49
CA LYS A 187 -0.71 -1.48 1.37
C LYS A 187 -1.92 -0.73 0.83
N CYS A 188 -1.60 0.41 0.24
CA CYS A 188 -2.55 1.36 -0.29
C CYS A 188 -2.65 1.27 -1.80
N TYR A 189 -3.85 0.97 -2.30
CA TYR A 189 -4.15 0.80 -3.72
C TYR A 189 -5.30 1.71 -4.14
N CYS A 190 -5.24 2.31 -5.33
CA CYS A 190 -6.44 2.88 -5.93
C CYS A 190 -7.46 1.75 -6.23
N ASN A 191 -8.74 2.09 -6.35
CA ASN A 191 -9.82 1.09 -6.53
C ASN A 191 -9.58 0.08 -7.68
N ASP A 192 -8.97 0.49 -8.79
CA ASP A 192 -8.66 -0.41 -9.92
C ASP A 192 -7.47 -1.34 -9.61
N HIS A 193 -6.42 -0.81 -8.96
CA HIS A 193 -5.28 -1.61 -8.53
C HIS A 193 -5.62 -2.55 -7.37
N LYS A 194 -6.57 -2.18 -6.49
CA LYS A 194 -7.03 -3.02 -5.39
C LYS A 194 -7.55 -4.38 -5.88
N LYS A 195 -8.34 -4.39 -6.97
CA LYS A 195 -8.86 -5.63 -7.57
C LYS A 195 -7.73 -6.53 -8.07
N LYS A 196 -6.69 -5.95 -8.69
CA LYS A 196 -5.51 -6.68 -9.18
C LYS A 196 -4.63 -7.19 -8.04
N ALA A 197 -4.31 -6.35 -7.06
CA ALA A 197 -3.53 -6.70 -5.88
C ALA A 197 -4.19 -7.84 -5.09
N LYS A 198 -5.51 -7.75 -4.83
CA LYS A 198 -6.28 -8.81 -4.17
C LYS A 198 -6.29 -10.12 -4.97
N SER A 199 -6.36 -10.06 -6.31
CA SER A 199 -6.24 -11.25 -7.17
C SER A 199 -4.85 -11.88 -7.11
N LEU A 200 -3.78 -11.08 -7.13
CA LEU A 200 -2.39 -11.55 -7.02
C LEU A 200 -2.12 -12.18 -5.65
N TYR A 201 -2.57 -11.54 -4.56
CA TYR A 201 -2.45 -12.05 -3.20
C TYR A 201 -3.04 -13.47 -3.06
N TYR A 202 -4.27 -13.69 -3.53
CA TYR A 202 -4.88 -15.04 -3.47
C TYR A 202 -4.17 -16.05 -4.39
N LYS A 203 -3.62 -15.64 -5.53
CA LYS A 203 -2.81 -16.53 -6.40
C LYS A 203 -1.54 -16.98 -5.68
N ILE A 204 -0.83 -16.06 -5.02
CA ILE A 204 0.39 -16.35 -4.24
C ILE A 204 0.05 -17.27 -3.08
N LYS A 205 -0.97 -16.94 -2.28
CA LYS A 205 -1.41 -17.77 -1.15
C LYS A 205 -1.77 -19.21 -1.56
N LYS A 206 -2.52 -19.38 -2.66
CA LYS A 206 -2.86 -20.71 -3.21
C LYS A 206 -1.63 -21.50 -3.68
N TYR A 207 -0.61 -20.81 -4.20
CA TYR A 207 0.65 -21.43 -4.60
C TYR A 207 1.48 -21.87 -3.37
N GLU A 208 1.55 -21.05 -2.33
CA GLU A 208 2.19 -21.41 -1.06
C GLU A 208 1.53 -22.62 -0.38
N GLU A 209 0.18 -22.66 -0.34
CA GLU A 209 -0.59 -23.80 0.18
C GLU A 209 -0.28 -25.09 -0.59
N LYS A 210 -0.24 -25.02 -1.94
CA LYS A 210 0.14 -26.17 -2.79
C LYS A 210 1.57 -26.65 -2.51
N ASN A 211 2.51 -25.73 -2.33
CA ASN A 211 3.90 -26.06 -2.04
C ASN A 211 4.07 -26.70 -0.64
N LYS A 212 3.30 -26.25 0.36
CA LYS A 212 3.28 -26.87 1.70
C LYS A 212 2.81 -28.33 1.63
N LEU A 213 1.73 -28.61 0.89
CA LEU A 213 1.22 -29.97 0.68
C LEU A 213 2.21 -30.87 -0.07
N GLN A 214 2.95 -30.33 -1.05
CA GLN A 214 3.99 -31.10 -1.76
C GLN A 214 5.17 -31.48 -0.85
N LYS A 215 5.64 -30.55 -0.02
CA LYS A 215 6.71 -30.83 0.96
C LYS A 215 6.29 -31.89 1.99
N GLN A 216 5.04 -31.83 2.48
CA GLN A 216 4.52 -32.86 3.39
C GLN A 216 4.54 -34.26 2.77
N LYS A 217 4.16 -34.40 1.49
CA LYS A 217 4.21 -35.69 0.76
C LYS A 217 5.63 -36.20 0.52
N GLN A 218 6.60 -35.30 0.31
CA GLN A 218 8.00 -35.69 0.15
C GLN A 218 8.58 -36.21 1.47
N ASN A 219 8.29 -35.56 2.59
CA ASN A 219 8.78 -35.98 3.90
C ASN A 219 8.22 -37.35 4.33
N SER A 220 6.94 -37.64 4.05
CA SER A 220 6.36 -38.96 4.32
C SER A 220 6.82 -40.04 3.34
N SER A 221 7.23 -39.68 2.12
CA SER A 221 7.79 -40.63 1.14
C SER A 221 9.24 -41.01 1.43
N SER A 222 10.03 -40.15 2.10
CA SER A 222 11.44 -40.41 2.41
C SER A 222 11.67 -41.34 3.60
N GLN A 223 10.63 -41.64 4.39
CA GLN A 223 10.75 -42.46 5.60
C GLN A 223 10.35 -43.94 5.39
N LEU A 224 10.25 -44.38 4.12
CA LEU A 224 9.74 -45.69 3.70
C LEU A 224 10.72 -46.48 2.80
N SER A 225 11.97 -46.04 2.68
CA SER A 225 12.94 -46.56 1.70
C SER A 225 13.95 -47.55 2.28
N SER A 226 13.49 -48.67 2.85
CA SER A 226 14.38 -49.81 3.13
C SER A 226 13.77 -51.21 3.14
N GLU A 227 12.46 -51.41 3.42
CA GLU A 227 11.92 -52.76 3.59
C GLU A 227 10.59 -53.01 2.85
N ASN A 228 10.56 -54.10 2.08
CA ASN A 228 9.40 -54.70 1.38
C ASN A 228 8.80 -53.92 0.21
N ILE A 229 9.38 -54.11 -0.99
CA ILE A 229 8.67 -53.87 -2.26
C ILE A 229 7.56 -54.94 -2.39
N ILE A 230 6.30 -54.52 -2.24
CA ILE A 230 5.14 -55.39 -2.52
C ILE A 230 5.03 -55.55 -4.03
N ILE A 231 5.36 -56.76 -4.53
CA ILE A 231 5.19 -57.15 -5.93
C ILE A 231 3.76 -57.65 -6.11
N ASP A 232 3.00 -57.05 -7.04
CA ASP A 232 1.70 -57.58 -7.44
C ASP A 232 1.89 -58.76 -8.40
N MET A 233 1.50 -59.96 -7.98
CA MET A 233 1.60 -61.19 -8.78
C MET A 233 0.75 -61.16 -10.06
N ASN A 234 -0.19 -60.21 -10.20
CA ASN A 234 -1.03 -60.05 -11.39
C ASN A 234 -0.42 -59.12 -12.46
N LEU A 235 0.77 -58.57 -12.20
CA LEU A 235 1.47 -57.62 -13.06
C LEU A 235 2.86 -58.13 -13.48
N CYS A 236 3.46 -57.49 -14.47
CA CYS A 236 4.77 -57.87 -14.99
C CYS A 236 5.89 -57.54 -13.99
N ASN A 237 6.65 -58.55 -13.56
CA ASN A 237 7.69 -58.46 -12.52
C ASN A 237 8.94 -57.63 -12.89
N VAL A 238 8.97 -57.00 -14.06
CA VAL A 238 10.11 -56.17 -14.50
C VAL A 238 9.98 -54.76 -13.92
N ILE A 239 11.00 -54.36 -13.15
CA ILE A 239 11.18 -53.00 -12.67
C ILE A 239 11.69 -52.11 -13.81
N LEU A 240 11.03 -50.97 -14.01
CA LEU A 240 11.40 -50.03 -15.07
C LEU A 240 12.71 -49.30 -14.74
N LEU A 241 13.73 -49.44 -15.60
CA LEU A 241 15.06 -48.85 -15.37
C LEU A 241 15.18 -47.36 -15.76
N SER A 242 14.22 -46.84 -16.53
CA SER A 242 14.26 -45.49 -17.12
C SER A 242 12.87 -44.84 -17.24
N GLY A 243 12.85 -43.52 -17.46
CA GLY A 243 11.63 -42.74 -17.66
C GLY A 243 10.94 -42.29 -16.37
N LYS A 244 9.73 -41.71 -16.51
CA LYS A 244 8.96 -41.12 -15.39
C LYS A 244 8.58 -42.12 -14.29
N ASN A 245 8.54 -43.41 -14.63
CA ASN A 245 8.14 -44.50 -13.74
C ASN A 245 9.33 -45.38 -13.33
N LYS A 246 10.57 -44.85 -13.40
CA LYS A 246 11.77 -45.58 -12.99
C LYS A 246 11.65 -46.09 -11.55
N GLY A 247 11.99 -47.36 -11.32
CA GLY A 247 11.90 -48.02 -10.03
C GLY A 247 10.54 -48.67 -9.72
N LEU A 248 9.52 -48.50 -10.58
CA LEU A 248 8.21 -49.14 -10.41
C LEU A 248 8.11 -50.44 -11.22
N GLN A 249 7.30 -51.38 -10.72
CA GLN A 249 6.88 -52.59 -11.43
C GLN A 249 6.12 -52.22 -12.72
N CYS A 250 6.28 -53.03 -13.77
CA CYS A 250 5.59 -52.80 -15.03
C CYS A 250 4.08 -53.07 -14.91
N SER A 251 3.27 -52.02 -15.11
CA SER A 251 1.80 -52.06 -14.99
C SER A 251 1.06 -52.82 -16.12
N GLN A 252 1.75 -53.70 -16.84
CA GLN A 252 1.17 -54.52 -17.90
C GLN A 252 0.98 -55.94 -17.38
N LYS A 253 -0.12 -56.59 -17.79
CA LYS A 253 -0.41 -57.98 -17.42
C LYS A 253 0.74 -58.91 -17.86
N PRO A 254 1.07 -59.95 -17.07
CA PRO A 254 2.03 -60.96 -17.49
C PRO A 254 1.52 -61.71 -18.73
N TYR A 255 2.45 -62.16 -19.55
CA TYR A 255 2.21 -62.93 -20.78
C TYR A 255 2.92 -64.29 -20.70
N CYS A 256 4.24 -64.26 -20.46
CA CYS A 256 5.06 -65.46 -20.28
C CYS A 256 6.22 -65.14 -19.33
N ASN A 257 6.67 -66.11 -18.51
CA ASN A 257 7.75 -65.95 -17.53
C ASN A 257 7.60 -64.68 -16.65
N GLU A 258 6.39 -64.43 -16.15
CA GLU A 258 6.02 -63.26 -15.33
C GLU A 258 6.28 -61.90 -16.00
N LYS A 259 6.49 -61.89 -17.33
CA LYS A 259 6.80 -60.72 -18.15
C LYS A 259 5.66 -60.43 -19.12
N CYS A 260 5.33 -59.16 -19.31
CA CYS A 260 4.41 -58.74 -20.36
C CYS A 260 5.05 -58.96 -21.75
N LYS A 261 4.24 -59.05 -22.81
CA LYS A 261 4.70 -59.35 -24.19
C LYS A 261 5.91 -58.50 -24.62
N ARG A 262 5.93 -57.20 -24.29
CA ARG A 262 7.07 -56.30 -24.55
C ARG A 262 8.35 -56.72 -23.83
N HIS A 263 8.29 -57.00 -22.52
CA HIS A 263 9.49 -57.37 -21.75
C HIS A 263 9.96 -58.79 -22.03
N TYR A 264 9.04 -59.70 -22.39
CA TYR A 264 9.36 -61.04 -22.87
C TYR A 264 10.13 -60.98 -24.20
N ASN A 265 9.64 -60.24 -25.19
CA ASN A 265 10.33 -60.08 -26.47
C ASN A 265 11.68 -59.36 -26.33
N LEU A 266 11.79 -58.39 -25.43
CA LEU A 266 13.08 -57.75 -25.11
C LEU A 266 14.07 -58.72 -24.47
N GLN A 267 13.60 -59.62 -23.59
CA GLN A 267 14.44 -60.68 -23.04
C GLN A 267 14.93 -61.63 -24.14
N ILE A 268 14.03 -62.15 -24.99
CA ILE A 268 14.42 -63.04 -26.10
C ILE A 268 15.50 -62.37 -26.96
N LYS A 269 15.31 -61.09 -27.32
CA LYS A 269 16.31 -60.35 -28.08
C LYS A 269 17.65 -60.22 -27.34
N SER A 270 17.65 -60.00 -26.02
CA SER A 270 18.90 -59.94 -25.24
C SER A 270 19.57 -61.30 -25.06
N ASP A 271 18.81 -62.39 -25.05
CA ASP A 271 19.34 -63.73 -24.84
C ASP A 271 19.89 -64.31 -26.16
N LEU A 272 19.22 -64.07 -27.29
CA LEU A 272 19.76 -64.35 -28.64
C LEU A 272 21.07 -63.60 -28.93
N LEU A 273 21.18 -62.34 -28.49
CA LEU A 273 22.42 -61.56 -28.66
C LEU A 273 23.60 -62.16 -27.89
N LYS A 274 23.38 -62.74 -26.71
CA LYS A 274 24.46 -63.42 -25.95
C LYS A 274 24.93 -64.70 -26.64
N ILE A 275 24.00 -65.51 -27.16
CA ILE A 275 24.34 -66.76 -27.87
C ILE A 275 25.24 -66.45 -29.07
N THR A 276 24.90 -65.43 -29.86
CA THR A 276 25.72 -65.00 -31.01
C THR A 276 27.08 -64.38 -30.63
N GLU A 277 27.23 -63.87 -29.41
CA GLU A 277 28.53 -63.41 -28.88
C GLU A 277 29.40 -64.58 -28.34
N GLU A 278 28.78 -65.65 -27.83
CA GLU A 278 29.48 -66.83 -27.28
C GLU A 278 29.96 -67.82 -28.36
N GLU A 279 29.23 -67.98 -29.47
CA GLU A 279 29.59 -68.93 -30.54
C GLU A 279 30.63 -68.40 -31.55
N GLY A 280 31.04 -67.12 -31.45
CA GLY A 280 32.10 -66.54 -32.28
C GLY A 280 31.79 -66.49 -33.78
N VAL A 281 30.51 -66.56 -34.16
CA VAL A 281 30.06 -66.58 -35.56
C VAL A 281 30.16 -65.18 -36.17
N ASP A 282 30.85 -65.09 -37.31
CA ASP A 282 31.07 -63.82 -38.00
C ASP A 282 29.76 -63.23 -38.56
N LYS A 283 29.60 -61.91 -38.47
CA LYS A 283 28.29 -61.21 -38.42
C LYS A 283 27.51 -61.07 -39.74
N SER A 284 27.65 -62.00 -40.68
CA SER A 284 27.19 -61.85 -42.08
C SER A 284 26.00 -62.73 -42.50
N VAL A 285 25.13 -63.16 -41.59
CA VAL A 285 23.90 -63.91 -41.92
C VAL A 285 22.67 -63.20 -41.36
N GLU A 286 21.85 -62.67 -42.27
CA GLU A 286 20.53 -62.11 -41.94
C GLU A 286 19.52 -63.26 -41.80
N VAL A 287 18.90 -63.38 -40.62
CA VAL A 287 17.83 -64.36 -40.36
C VAL A 287 16.51 -63.60 -40.27
N GLU A 288 15.70 -63.74 -41.31
CA GLU A 288 14.33 -63.22 -41.32
C GLU A 288 13.46 -64.09 -40.39
N VAL A 289 12.87 -63.47 -39.37
CA VAL A 289 11.92 -64.12 -38.46
C VAL A 289 10.54 -63.51 -38.70
N GLU A 290 9.76 -64.18 -39.54
CA GLU A 290 8.37 -63.80 -39.79
C GLU A 290 7.51 -64.01 -38.53
N VAL A 291 6.82 -62.94 -38.11
CA VAL A 291 5.85 -62.97 -37.00
C VAL A 291 4.61 -62.21 -37.43
N GLU A 292 3.58 -62.93 -37.84
CA GLU A 292 2.30 -62.36 -38.29
C GLU A 292 1.54 -61.66 -37.14
N VAL A 293 1.20 -60.37 -37.31
CA VAL A 293 0.26 -59.63 -36.45
C VAL A 293 -0.44 -58.51 -37.24
N ASP A 294 -1.76 -58.59 -37.42
CA ASP A 294 -2.60 -57.56 -38.06
C ASP A 294 -3.00 -56.41 -37.11
N VAL A 295 -2.85 -55.13 -37.55
CA VAL A 295 -3.58 -53.95 -37.04
C VAL A 295 -3.69 -52.86 -38.13
N THR A 296 -4.83 -52.16 -38.20
CA THR A 296 -5.18 -51.11 -39.20
C THR A 296 -4.97 -49.65 -38.75
N GLU A 297 -5.01 -48.71 -39.72
CA GLU A 297 -4.58 -47.30 -39.62
C GLU A 297 -5.68 -46.28 -39.25
N ASN A 298 -5.28 -45.02 -38.98
CA ASN A 298 -5.83 -43.82 -39.66
C ASN A 298 -4.99 -42.53 -39.45
N ILE A 299 -5.15 -41.55 -40.35
CA ILE A 299 -4.32 -40.35 -40.58
C ILE A 299 -5.16 -39.06 -40.38
N ASP A 300 -4.56 -37.90 -40.04
CA ASP A 300 -4.87 -36.61 -40.74
C ASP A 300 -3.99 -35.37 -40.41
N ASN A 301 -4.11 -34.33 -41.25
CA ASN A 301 -3.06 -33.34 -41.61
C ASN A 301 -3.33 -31.84 -41.30
N ASN A 302 -2.29 -31.01 -41.53
CA ASN A 302 -2.30 -29.57 -41.90
C ASN A 302 -2.72 -28.52 -40.84
N SER A 303 -2.41 -27.21 -40.90
CA SER A 303 -1.36 -26.29 -41.47
C SER A 303 -1.94 -24.84 -41.33
N ASN A 304 -1.41 -23.76 -41.93
CA ASN A 304 -0.34 -22.88 -41.43
C ASN A 304 -0.66 -21.38 -41.87
N ILE A 305 0.27 -20.41 -41.74
CA ILE A 305 0.35 -19.07 -42.43
C ILE A 305 -0.49 -17.90 -41.82
N GLN A 306 -0.13 -16.59 -41.82
CA GLN A 306 1.11 -15.76 -41.78
C GLN A 306 0.76 -14.31 -41.30
N LYS A 307 1.72 -13.38 -41.15
CA LYS A 307 1.57 -11.96 -40.73
C LYS A 307 2.20 -10.98 -41.73
N ASN A 308 1.86 -9.68 -41.65
CA ASN A 308 2.59 -8.54 -42.25
C ASN A 308 2.60 -7.29 -41.33
N ASN A 309 3.52 -6.35 -41.56
CA ASN A 309 3.84 -5.15 -40.74
C ASN A 309 3.79 -3.83 -41.56
N SER A 310 3.69 -2.66 -40.91
CA SER A 310 4.33 -1.39 -41.36
C SER A 310 4.33 -0.24 -40.31
N ASP A 311 5.24 0.72 -40.52
CA ASP A 311 5.88 1.71 -39.63
C ASP A 311 5.11 3.02 -39.23
N GLY A 312 5.68 3.83 -38.29
CA GLY A 312 5.34 5.27 -38.18
C GLY A 312 5.75 6.09 -36.92
N ASN A 313 6.89 6.79 -36.99
CA ASN A 313 7.45 7.87 -36.09
C ASN A 313 6.50 9.10 -35.87
N LYS A 314 6.71 10.16 -35.04
CA LYS A 314 7.64 10.65 -33.96
C LYS A 314 7.06 11.99 -33.41
N TYR A 315 7.15 12.32 -32.10
CA TYR A 315 7.22 13.73 -31.60
C TYR A 315 7.85 13.84 -30.19
N LYS A 316 8.61 14.92 -29.92
CA LYS A 316 9.25 15.23 -28.62
C LYS A 316 8.61 16.46 -27.96
N LYS A 317 8.43 16.48 -26.63
CA LYS A 317 8.26 17.71 -25.81
C LYS A 317 8.91 17.57 -24.42
N ASN A 318 9.49 18.66 -23.92
CA ASN A 318 10.18 18.73 -22.62
C ASN A 318 9.22 18.79 -21.41
N PRO A 319 9.62 18.33 -20.21
CA PRO A 319 8.84 18.45 -18.98
C PRO A 319 8.96 19.84 -18.30
N SER A 320 8.02 20.11 -17.38
CA SER A 320 7.70 21.45 -16.83
C SER A 320 8.20 21.69 -15.39
N LYS A 321 8.36 22.98 -15.01
CA LYS A 321 8.94 23.54 -13.77
C LYS A 321 8.17 23.30 -12.45
N PHE A 322 7.53 22.14 -12.23
CA PHE A 322 6.55 21.97 -11.13
C PHE A 322 7.07 21.42 -9.78
N MET A 323 8.33 21.65 -9.41
CA MET A 323 8.98 21.01 -8.24
C MET A 323 9.91 21.96 -7.44
N GLN A 324 9.42 23.11 -6.97
CA GLN A 324 10.23 24.04 -6.13
C GLN A 324 9.53 24.65 -4.89
N ASN A 325 8.22 24.48 -4.68
CA ASN A 325 7.51 25.12 -3.55
C ASN A 325 7.36 24.22 -2.30
N TYR A 326 8.50 23.78 -1.75
CA TYR A 326 8.59 23.17 -0.41
C TYR A 326 9.76 23.80 0.37
N ILE A 327 9.61 25.06 0.78
CA ILE A 327 10.36 25.77 1.84
C ILE A 327 9.64 27.13 2.05
N ASN A 328 9.70 27.66 3.28
CA ASN A 328 9.13 28.91 3.81
C ASN A 328 7.95 28.76 4.77
N TYR A 329 8.20 28.07 5.89
CA TYR A 329 7.74 28.57 7.18
C TYR A 329 8.91 29.27 7.86
N THR A 330 8.81 30.58 8.06
CA THR A 330 9.79 31.38 8.83
C THR A 330 9.54 31.25 10.33
N THR A 331 9.54 30.02 10.84
CA THR A 331 9.69 29.81 12.29
C THR A 331 11.15 30.05 12.64
N LYS A 332 11.44 31.07 13.48
CA LYS A 332 12.72 31.10 14.23
C LYS A 332 12.82 29.74 14.95
N THR A 333 13.85 28.96 14.62
CA THR A 333 13.81 27.49 14.64
C THR A 333 13.52 26.92 16.04
N PRO A 334 12.36 26.28 16.28
CA PRO A 334 12.04 25.68 17.59
C PRO A 334 12.88 24.45 17.95
N GLN A 335 13.76 23.99 17.05
CA GLN A 335 14.58 22.78 17.25
C GLN A 335 15.59 22.88 18.42
N ASN A 336 15.84 24.07 18.95
CA ASN A 336 16.62 24.26 20.17
C ASN A 336 15.79 24.19 21.46
N LEU A 337 14.45 24.25 21.40
CA LEU A 337 13.58 24.19 22.59
C LEU A 337 13.45 22.79 23.18
N CYS A 338 13.57 21.72 22.37
CA CYS A 338 13.55 20.34 22.85
C CYS A 338 14.88 19.84 23.44
N LYS A 339 15.79 20.75 23.84
CA LYS A 339 17.11 20.42 24.43
C LYS A 339 17.27 20.89 25.89
N ILE A 340 16.20 21.37 26.52
CA ILE A 340 16.21 21.83 27.91
C ILE A 340 15.24 20.98 28.73
N THR A 341 15.70 19.79 29.12
CA THR A 341 15.25 18.93 30.23
C THR A 341 16.32 17.90 30.50
#